data_AF-A0A1C3H902-F1
#
_entry.id   AF-A0A1C3H902-F1
#
_cell.length_a   1.000
_cell.length_b   1.000
_cell.length_c   1.000
_cell.angle_alpha   90.00
_cell.angle_beta   90.00
_cell.angle_gamma   90.00
#
_symmetry.space_group_name_H-M   'P 1'
#
loop_
_entity.id
_entity.type
_entity.pdbx_description
1 polymer ?
#
loop_
_entity_poly.entity_id
_entity_poly.type
_entity_poly.pdbx_seq_one_letter_code
_entity_poly.pdbx_strand_id
1 'polypeptide(L)'
;MQKDALNNVHISAEQVLITPEELKNQFPLSADDENEIATARNTIANILQGRDHRLLVVCGPCSIHDPDAALDYARRLKTLAADLSDQLYIVMRVYFEKTQNHCRLERFDQRSVHGRFV
;
A
#
# COMPACT_ATOMS: atom_id res chain seq x y z
N MET A 1 -11.57 -9.43 -28.03
CA MET A 1 -10.84 -8.36 -28.75
C MET A 1 -11.10 -8.45 -30.24
N GLN A 2 -11.79 -7.47 -30.84
CA GLN A 2 -11.88 -7.36 -32.29
C GLN A 2 -10.59 -6.67 -32.75
N LYS A 3 -9.75 -7.38 -33.50
CA LYS A 3 -8.46 -6.87 -33.98
C LYS A 3 -8.64 -6.49 -35.44
N ASP A 4 -8.49 -5.20 -35.71
CA ASP A 4 -8.80 -4.63 -37.02
C ASP A 4 -7.57 -3.85 -37.51
N ALA A 5 -7.61 -3.35 -38.75
CA ALA A 5 -6.52 -2.58 -39.33
C ALA A 5 -6.16 -1.30 -38.54
N LEU A 6 -7.09 -0.80 -37.72
CA LEU A 6 -6.93 0.42 -36.92
C LEU A 6 -6.99 0.16 -35.41
N ASN A 7 -7.61 -0.94 -34.99
CA ASN A 7 -7.93 -1.20 -33.58
C ASN A 7 -7.07 -2.34 -33.02
N ASN A 8 -6.48 -2.11 -31.85
CA ASN A 8 -5.74 -3.13 -31.09
C ASN A 8 -4.51 -3.72 -31.83
N VAL A 9 -3.89 -2.94 -32.73
CA VAL A 9 -2.77 -3.38 -33.58
C VAL A 9 -1.54 -3.80 -32.77
N HIS A 10 -1.20 -3.04 -31.72
CA HIS A 10 -0.03 -3.26 -30.85
C HIS A 10 -0.35 -3.85 -29.47
N ILE A 11 -1.58 -4.33 -29.25
CA ILE A 11 -1.96 -4.95 -27.98
C ILE A 11 -1.52 -6.42 -28.00
N SER A 12 -0.74 -6.81 -26.99
CA SER A 12 -0.22 -8.18 -26.84
C SER A 12 -1.23 -9.11 -26.16
N ALA A 13 -1.91 -8.61 -25.14
CA ALA A 13 -2.95 -9.32 -24.40
C ALA A 13 -3.91 -8.33 -23.75
N GLU A 14 -5.11 -8.79 -23.43
CA GLU A 14 -6.11 -8.08 -22.66
C GLU A 14 -6.61 -9.04 -21.57
N GLN A 15 -6.69 -8.54 -20.33
CA GLN A 15 -7.15 -9.32 -19.20
C GLN A 15 -8.13 -8.48 -18.39
N VAL A 16 -9.24 -9.09 -18.01
CA VAL A 16 -10.20 -8.48 -17.10
C VAL A 16 -9.65 -8.60 -15.68
N LEU A 17 -9.45 -7.46 -15.03
CA LEU A 17 -9.06 -7.40 -13.63
C LEU A 17 -10.29 -7.57 -12.73
N ILE A 18 -10.05 -8.09 -11.52
CA ILE A 18 -11.05 -8.09 -10.46
C ILE A 18 -11.57 -6.67 -10.20
N THR A 19 -12.88 -6.54 -9.98
CA THR A 19 -13.47 -5.23 -9.66
C THR A 19 -13.11 -4.80 -8.22
N PRO A 20 -13.11 -3.49 -7.93
CA PRO A 20 -12.88 -3.01 -6.56
C PRO A 20 -13.89 -3.56 -5.54
N GLU A 21 -15.13 -3.82 -5.96
CA GLU A 21 -16.17 -4.40 -5.10
C GLU A 21 -15.86 -5.85 -4.75
N GLU A 22 -15.52 -6.67 -5.75
CA GLU A 22 -15.10 -8.06 -5.53
C GLU A 22 -13.85 -8.14 -4.65
N LEU A 23 -12.88 -7.24 -4.84
CA LEU A 23 -11.67 -7.20 -4.01
C LEU A 23 -12.00 -6.87 -2.55
N LYS A 24 -12.90 -5.90 -2.29
CA LYS A 24 -13.37 -5.57 -0.94
C LYS A 24 -14.11 -6.75 -0.30
N ASN A 25 -14.90 -7.49 -1.08
CA ASN A 25 -15.60 -8.67 -0.60
C ASN A 25 -14.65 -9.82 -0.25
N GLN A 26 -13.49 -9.95 -0.93
CA GLN A 26 -12.46 -10.93 -0.60
C GLN A 26 -11.66 -10.58 0.66
N PHE A 27 -11.50 -9.29 0.95
CA PHE A 27 -10.76 -8.78 2.11
C PHE A 27 -11.61 -7.78 2.90
N PRO A 28 -12.64 -8.25 3.62
CA PRO A 28 -13.52 -7.37 4.38
C PRO A 28 -12.76 -6.72 5.54
N LEU A 29 -13.03 -5.43 5.78
CA LEU A 29 -12.54 -4.76 6.98
C LEU A 29 -13.37 -5.17 8.19
N SER A 30 -12.72 -5.34 9.34
CA SER A 30 -13.44 -5.44 10.61
C SER A 30 -13.90 -4.05 11.07
N ALA A 31 -14.94 -4.01 11.92
CA ALA A 31 -15.40 -2.76 12.52
C ALA A 31 -14.29 -2.08 13.35
N ASP A 32 -13.41 -2.86 13.97
CA ASP A 32 -12.28 -2.35 14.74
C ASP A 32 -11.25 -1.68 13.81
N ASP A 33 -10.92 -2.31 12.68
CA ASP A 33 -10.01 -1.72 11.67
C ASP A 33 -10.56 -0.41 11.09
N GLU A 34 -11.87 -0.37 10.80
CA GLU A 34 -12.52 0.85 10.32
C GLU A 34 -12.42 2.00 11.33
N ASN A 35 -12.67 1.70 12.61
CA ASN A 35 -12.55 2.67 13.69
C ASN A 35 -11.10 3.14 13.90
N GLU A 36 -10.12 2.25 13.80
CA GLU A 36 -8.70 2.59 13.88
C GLU A 36 -8.29 3.51 12.72
N ILE A 37 -8.71 3.20 11.49
CA ILE A 37 -8.44 4.04 10.31
C ILE A 37 -9.08 5.42 10.45
N ALA A 38 -10.35 5.48 10.89
CA ALA A 38 -11.04 6.74 11.10
C ALA A 38 -10.34 7.60 12.18
N THR A 39 -9.97 6.98 13.29
CA THR A 39 -9.23 7.63 14.38
C THR A 39 -7.89 8.15 13.90
N ALA A 40 -7.11 7.34 13.18
CA ALA A 40 -5.82 7.73 12.64
C ALA A 40 -5.93 8.93 11.70
N ARG A 41 -6.91 8.94 10.79
CA ARG A 41 -7.16 10.06 9.88
C ARG A 41 -7.51 11.34 10.62
N ASN A 42 -8.34 11.25 11.65
CA ASN A 42 -8.70 12.40 12.49
C ASN A 42 -7.48 12.94 13.27
N THR A 43 -6.65 12.06 13.83
CA THR A 43 -5.41 12.45 14.49
C THR A 43 -4.46 13.16 13.53
N ILE A 44 -4.23 12.61 12.34
CA ILE A 44 -3.39 13.24 11.31
C ILE A 44 -3.95 14.61 10.93
N ALA A 45 -5.26 14.74 10.73
CA ALA A 45 -5.89 16.02 10.42
C ALA A 45 -5.68 17.04 11.55
N ASN A 46 -5.77 16.64 12.81
CA ASN A 46 -5.51 17.51 13.96
C ASN A 46 -4.05 17.97 14.03
N ILE A 47 -3.09 17.09 13.74
CA ILE A 47 -1.66 17.45 13.66
C ILE A 47 -1.43 18.47 12.54
N LEU A 48 -1.98 18.22 11.34
CA LEU A 48 -1.85 19.14 10.21
C LEU A 48 -2.51 20.51 10.46
N GLN A 49 -3.55 20.56 11.30
CA GLN A 49 -4.22 21.78 11.71
C GLN A 49 -3.60 22.45 12.95
N GLY A 50 -2.54 21.86 13.53
CA GLY A 50 -1.86 22.38 14.72
C GLY A 50 -2.65 22.25 16.03
N ARG A 51 -3.75 21.46 16.04
CA ARG A 51 -4.54 21.16 17.24
C ARG A 51 -3.90 20.05 18.09
N ASP A 52 -3.06 19.24 17.46
CA ASP A 52 -2.19 18.26 18.09
C ASP A 52 -0.74 18.68 17.79
N HIS A 53 0.08 18.81 18.83
CA HIS A 53 1.43 19.31 18.73
C HIS A 53 2.48 18.22 18.46
N ARG A 54 2.05 16.95 18.35
CA ARG A 54 2.95 15.85 18.00
C ARG A 54 3.43 15.96 16.56
N LEU A 55 4.64 15.47 16.32
CA LEU A 55 5.22 15.43 14.98
C LEU A 55 4.72 14.18 14.22
N LEU A 56 4.07 14.40 13.08
CA LEU A 56 3.73 13.32 12.15
C LEU A 56 4.99 12.79 11.46
N VAL A 57 5.26 11.49 11.60
CA VAL A 57 6.41 10.82 10.97
C VAL A 57 5.91 9.67 10.10
N VAL A 58 6.21 9.72 8.80
CA VAL A 58 5.93 8.63 7.86
C VAL A 58 7.23 7.91 7.55
N CYS A 59 7.39 6.68 8.07
CA CYS A 59 8.62 5.91 7.90
C CYS A 59 8.33 4.43 7.61
N GLY A 60 9.26 3.78 6.91
CA GLY A 60 9.08 2.39 6.49
C GLY A 60 10.03 2.00 5.36
N PRO A 61 9.98 0.73 4.93
CA PRO A 61 10.76 0.25 3.78
C PRO A 61 10.45 1.05 2.51
N CYS A 62 11.44 1.17 1.62
CA CYS A 62 11.31 1.95 0.38
C CYS A 62 10.16 1.41 -0.52
N SER A 63 10.10 0.09 -0.63
CA SER A 63 9.07 -0.70 -1.29
C SER A 63 8.97 -2.04 -0.54
N ILE A 64 7.76 -2.58 -0.43
CA ILE A 64 7.53 -3.89 0.18
C ILE A 64 7.67 -4.94 -0.91
N HIS A 65 8.52 -5.94 -0.66
CA HIS A 65 8.72 -7.08 -1.55
C HIS A 65 8.44 -8.42 -0.86
N ASP A 66 8.54 -8.43 0.48
CA ASP A 66 8.32 -9.58 1.34
C ASP A 66 7.29 -9.21 2.41
N PRO A 67 6.09 -9.81 2.40
CA PRO A 67 5.06 -9.58 3.40
C PRO A 67 5.49 -9.93 4.83
N ASP A 68 6.28 -10.99 5.02
CA ASP A 68 6.67 -11.45 6.35
C ASP A 68 7.66 -10.49 7.00
N ALA A 69 8.65 -10.03 6.22
CA ALA A 69 9.56 -8.98 6.65
C ALA A 69 8.84 -7.65 6.93
N ALA A 70 7.81 -7.31 6.13
CA ALA A 70 6.99 -6.13 6.36
C ALA A 70 6.21 -6.22 7.68
N LEU A 71 5.65 -7.40 8.01
CA LEU A 71 4.96 -7.63 9.27
C LEU A 71 5.91 -7.59 10.47
N ASP A 72 7.12 -8.16 10.36
CA ASP A 72 8.13 -8.04 11.43
C ASP A 72 8.52 -6.58 11.68
N TYR A 73 8.73 -5.82 10.61
CA TYR A 73 8.98 -4.38 10.70
C TYR A 73 7.82 -3.64 11.37
N ALA A 74 6.58 -3.93 10.96
CA ALA A 74 5.38 -3.31 11.52
C ALA A 74 5.26 -3.55 13.04
N ARG A 75 5.55 -4.77 13.51
CA ARG A 75 5.52 -5.11 14.94
C ARG A 75 6.54 -4.30 15.73
N ARG A 76 7.78 -4.21 15.24
CA ARG A 76 8.85 -3.41 15.89
C ARG A 76 8.51 -1.93 15.89
N LEU A 77 7.97 -1.42 14.78
CA LEU A 77 7.56 -0.03 14.66
C LEU A 77 6.41 0.30 15.62
N LYS A 78 5.46 -0.62 15.82
CA LYS A 78 4.35 -0.46 16.76
C LYS A 78 4.84 -0.28 18.20
N THR A 79 5.83 -1.06 18.63
CA THR A 79 6.46 -0.89 19.96
C THR A 79 7.10 0.48 20.09
N LEU A 80 7.93 0.88 19.11
CA LEU A 80 8.59 2.19 19.11
C LEU A 80 7.59 3.37 19.08
N ALA A 81 6.51 3.23 18.31
CA ALA A 81 5.45 4.23 18.22
C ALA A 81 4.71 4.40 19.54
N ALA A 82 4.55 3.33 20.34
CA ALA A 82 3.99 3.42 21.68
C ALA A 82 4.94 4.16 22.63
N ASP A 83 6.23 3.83 22.60
CA ASP A 83 7.25 4.45 23.47
C ASP A 83 7.43 5.96 23.22
N LEU A 84 7.20 6.42 21.98
CA LEU A 84 7.36 7.81 21.56
C LEU A 84 6.02 8.55 21.35
N SER A 85 4.91 7.98 21.81
CA SER A 85 3.55 8.46 21.51
C SER A 85 3.20 9.83 22.11
N ASP A 86 3.99 10.30 23.07
CA ASP A 86 3.91 11.60 23.72
C ASP A 86 4.34 12.75 22.79
N GLN A 87 5.32 12.49 21.91
CA GLN A 87 5.92 13.50 21.05
C GLN A 87 5.71 13.24 19.56
N LEU A 88 5.60 11.97 19.16
CA LEU A 88 5.55 11.56 17.77
C LEU A 88 4.25 10.81 17.46
N TYR A 89 3.75 11.01 16.24
CA TYR A 89 2.72 10.17 15.65
C TYR A 89 3.29 9.46 14.42
N ILE A 90 3.66 8.19 14.61
CA ILE A 90 4.38 7.40 13.61
C ILE A 90 3.39 6.60 12.75
N VAL A 91 3.50 6.73 11.44
CA VAL A 91 2.72 6.00 10.44
C VAL A 91 3.64 5.17 9.56
N MET A 92 3.35 3.86 9.45
CA MET A 92 4.12 2.96 8.59
C MET A 92 3.89 3.30 7.11
N ARG A 93 4.97 3.48 6.36
CA ARG A 93 4.97 3.60 4.90
C ARG A 93 4.83 2.22 4.26
N VAL A 94 3.78 2.02 3.46
CA VAL A 94 3.47 0.77 2.75
C VAL A 94 3.32 1.07 1.26
N TYR A 95 4.41 1.03 0.49
CA TYR A 95 4.39 1.22 -0.97
C TYR A 95 4.70 -0.09 -1.68
N PHE A 96 3.86 -0.44 -2.65
CA PHE A 96 4.00 -1.67 -3.44
C PHE A 96 4.96 -1.50 -4.62
N GLU A 97 5.00 -0.31 -5.21
CA GLU A 97 5.82 -0.07 -6.41
C GLU A 97 6.60 1.22 -6.32
N LYS A 98 7.70 1.24 -7.07
CA LYS A 98 8.55 2.41 -7.28
C LYS A 98 8.51 2.75 -8.76
N THR A 99 8.11 3.98 -9.09
CA THR A 99 8.16 4.47 -10.47
C THR A 99 9.60 4.51 -10.96
N GLN A 100 9.86 3.96 -12.14
CA GLN A 100 11.20 3.88 -12.74
C GLN A 100 11.17 4.38 -14.18
N ASN A 101 12.06 5.33 -14.51
CA ASN A 101 12.16 5.94 -15.84
C ASN A 101 12.95 5.08 -16.85
N HIS A 102 13.52 3.96 -16.41
CA HIS A 102 14.22 2.99 -17.25
C HIS A 102 13.81 1.58 -16.83
N CYS A 103 13.67 0.68 -17.81
CA CYS A 103 13.17 -0.67 -17.64
C CYS A 103 14.07 -1.47 -16.68
N ARG A 104 13.64 -1.60 -15.42
CA ARG A 104 14.24 -2.48 -14.43
C ARG A 104 13.15 -3.06 -13.54
N LEU A 105 13.08 -4.40 -13.55
CA LEU A 105 12.21 -5.32 -12.78
C LEU A 105 11.09 -4.69 -11.93
N GLU A 106 9.85 -4.89 -12.38
CA GLU A 106 8.62 -4.69 -11.62
C GLU A 106 8.53 -5.70 -10.48
N ARG A 107 8.21 -5.26 -9.25
CA ARG A 107 8.27 -6.12 -8.06
C ARG A 107 7.27 -5.72 -6.97
N PHE A 108 6.03 -6.20 -7.11
CA PHE A 108 5.19 -6.76 -6.02
C PHE A 108 3.99 -7.52 -6.60
N ASP A 109 3.52 -7.15 -7.80
CA ASP A 109 2.40 -7.81 -8.50
C ASP A 109 2.74 -9.24 -9.02
N GLN A 110 4.02 -9.61 -9.03
CA GLN A 110 4.43 -10.94 -9.49
C GLN A 110 4.42 -11.96 -8.34
N ARG A 111 3.27 -12.59 -8.08
CA ARG A 111 3.19 -13.90 -7.40
C ARG A 111 3.82 -15.05 -8.22
N SER A 112 4.80 -14.76 -9.07
CA SER A 112 5.58 -15.76 -9.79
C SER A 112 6.93 -15.17 -10.13
N VAL A 113 7.97 -15.68 -9.48
CA VAL A 113 9.40 -15.44 -9.77
C VAL A 113 9.81 -16.00 -11.15
N HIS A 114 8.86 -16.17 -12.08
CA HIS A 114 9.03 -16.89 -13.36
C HIS A 114 8.26 -16.25 -14.53
N GLY A 115 8.17 -14.91 -14.59
CA GLY A 115 7.88 -14.20 -15.84
C GLY A 115 6.59 -14.60 -16.58
N ARG A 116 5.59 -15.16 -15.87
CA ARG A 116 4.24 -15.33 -16.38
C ARG A 116 3.33 -14.40 -15.64
N PHE A 117 2.82 -13.40 -16.36
CA PHE A 117 1.57 -12.76 -16.04
C PHE A 117 0.48 -13.84 -16.24
N VAL A 118 -0.23 -14.19 -15.18
CA VAL A 118 -1.43 -15.04 -15.23
C VAL A 118 -2.61 -14.19 -15.64
#